data_AF-A0A450Y452-F1
#
_entry.id   AF-A0A450Y452-F1
#
_cell.length_a   1.000
_cell.length_b   1.000
_cell.length_c   1.000
_cell.angle_alpha   90.00
_cell.angle_beta   90.00
_cell.angle_gamma   90.00
#
_symmetry.space_group_name_H-M   'P 1'
#
loop_
_entity.id
_entity.type
_entity.pdbx_description
1 polymer ?
#
loop_
_entity_poly.entity_id
_entity_poly.type
_entity_poly.pdbx_seq_one_letter_code
_entity_poly.pdbx_strand_id
1 'polypeptide(L)'
;MSILVADVPRVQCKKHGVVMVKAPWAEPGSRFSVLFEALVINWLKEASTQAVSRQLELGWNAMDGIMQRAVKRGMARRASLDPKHIGVDETAFRKRHDYVTVVSDQDTGQVLHVAEDRKKTNLKAWYASLSGERIAAMESVSMDMWPAFINATLESIPGAEEKIAFDKFHVAKYLGEAVDKVRREEHKALMAGQPNNNLLIHR
;
A
#
# COMPACT_ATOMS: atom_id res chain seq x y z
N MET A 1 -11.30 22.39 -21.16
CA MET A 1 -9.95 22.68 -20.64
C MET A 1 -9.83 24.19 -20.46
N SER A 2 -9.74 24.69 -19.24
CA SER A 2 -9.54 26.14 -19.00
C SER A 2 -8.04 26.41 -18.87
N ILE A 3 -7.51 27.30 -19.70
CA ILE A 3 -6.09 27.67 -19.69
C ILE A 3 -5.96 29.03 -19.01
N LEU A 4 -5.11 29.10 -17.99
CA LEU A 4 -4.72 30.35 -17.36
C LEU A 4 -3.38 30.80 -17.95
N VAL A 5 -3.38 31.95 -18.61
CA VAL A 5 -2.18 32.61 -19.12
C VAL A 5 -1.87 33.78 -18.22
N ALA A 6 -0.70 33.77 -17.58
CA ALA A 6 -0.25 34.84 -16.70
C ALA A 6 1.27 34.91 -16.72
N ASP A 7 1.81 36.13 -16.83
CA ASP A 7 3.24 36.37 -16.67
C ASP A 7 3.59 36.39 -15.18
N VAL A 8 4.51 35.50 -14.78
CA VAL A 8 5.01 35.45 -13.40
C VAL A 8 6.33 36.22 -13.33
N PRO A 9 6.38 37.41 -12.70
CA PRO A 9 7.56 38.24 -12.71
C PRO A 9 8.74 37.58 -12.00
N ARG A 10 9.94 37.83 -12.52
CA ARG A 10 11.21 37.51 -11.86
C ARG A 10 11.72 38.74 -11.12
N VAL A 11 12.11 38.59 -9.86
CA VAL A 11 12.61 39.66 -9.01
C VAL A 11 14.04 39.37 -8.55
N GLN A 12 14.87 40.41 -8.49
CA GLN A 12 16.23 40.31 -7.95
C GLN A 12 16.19 40.44 -6.42
N CYS A 13 16.35 39.32 -5.72
CA CYS A 13 16.53 39.29 -4.28
C CYS A 13 18.01 39.48 -3.93
N LYS A 14 18.33 40.44 -3.05
CA LYS A 14 19.71 40.66 -2.58
C LYS A 14 20.35 39.44 -1.89
N LYS A 15 19.53 38.54 -1.33
CA LYS A 15 20.00 37.32 -0.63
C LYS A 15 19.98 36.06 -1.50
N HIS A 16 19.01 35.95 -2.41
CA HIS A 16 18.72 34.70 -3.13
C HIS A 16 18.93 34.80 -4.65
N GLY A 17 19.39 35.95 -5.17
CA GLY A 17 19.52 36.18 -6.61
C GLY A 17 18.18 36.38 -7.32
N VAL A 18 18.10 36.01 -8.59
CA VAL A 18 16.87 36.14 -9.39
C VAL A 18 15.90 35.01 -9.04
N VAL A 19 14.74 35.35 -8.47
CA VAL A 19 13.68 34.40 -8.10
C VAL A 19 12.37 34.74 -8.81
N MET A 20 11.55 33.74 -9.15
CA MET A 20 10.18 33.99 -9.60
C MET A 20 9.27 34.30 -8.41
N VAL A 21 8.37 35.27 -8.57
CA VAL A 21 7.33 35.56 -7.58
C VAL A 21 6.41 34.35 -7.43
N LYS A 22 5.99 34.07 -6.20
CA LYS A 22 5.03 32.98 -5.93
C LYS A 22 3.67 33.35 -6.55
N ALA A 23 3.21 32.54 -7.48
CA ALA A 23 1.83 32.61 -7.96
C ALA A 23 0.88 32.10 -6.87
N PRO A 24 -0.20 32.82 -6.50
CA PRO A 24 -1.13 32.35 -5.48
C PRO A 24 -1.96 31.13 -5.94
N TRP A 25 -2.05 30.89 -7.25
CA TRP A 25 -2.81 29.80 -7.84
C TRP A 25 -1.97 28.57 -8.22
N ALA A 26 -0.64 28.57 -8.05
CA ALA A 26 0.23 27.46 -8.43
C ALA A 26 1.35 27.24 -7.40
N GLU A 27 1.80 26.00 -7.27
CA GLU A 27 2.99 25.73 -6.44
C GLU A 27 4.28 26.18 -7.13
N PRO A 28 5.34 26.53 -6.37
CA PRO A 28 6.63 26.88 -6.95
C PRO A 28 7.13 25.81 -7.93
N GLY A 29 7.38 26.20 -9.17
CA GLY A 29 7.85 25.31 -10.24
C GLY A 29 6.78 24.39 -10.85
N SER A 30 5.53 24.43 -10.38
CA SER A 30 4.43 23.69 -11.00
C SER A 30 3.93 24.42 -12.25
N ARG A 31 3.65 23.64 -13.29
CA ARG A 31 2.97 24.13 -14.51
C ARG A 31 1.45 24.07 -14.38
N PHE A 32 0.94 23.60 -13.24
CA PHE A 32 -0.47 23.38 -12.98
C PHE A 32 -0.96 24.29 -11.87
N SER A 33 -2.22 24.71 -11.97
CA SER A 33 -2.87 25.39 -10.86
C SER A 33 -3.17 24.42 -9.72
N VAL A 34 -3.23 24.92 -8.49
CA VAL A 34 -3.59 24.14 -7.30
C VAL A 34 -4.98 23.49 -7.47
N LEU A 35 -5.92 24.19 -8.11
CA LEU A 35 -7.25 23.65 -8.41
C LEU A 35 -7.20 22.50 -9.42
N PHE A 36 -6.35 22.59 -10.45
CA PHE A 36 -6.16 21.50 -11.39
C PHE A 36 -5.49 20.29 -10.73
N GLU A 37 -4.46 20.51 -9.91
CA GLU A 37 -3.86 19.41 -9.12
C GLU A 37 -4.91 18.75 -8.21
N ALA A 38 -5.79 19.52 -7.56
CA ALA A 38 -6.86 18.97 -6.73
C ALA A 38 -7.84 18.12 -7.55
N LEU A 39 -8.21 18.56 -8.76
CA LEU A 39 -9.03 17.76 -9.69
C LEU A 39 -8.35 16.44 -10.03
N VAL A 40 -7.05 16.47 -10.39
CA VAL A 40 -6.27 15.26 -10.71
C VAL A 40 -6.25 14.29 -9.52
N ILE A 41 -5.98 14.79 -8.31
CA ILE A 41 -5.96 13.96 -7.10
C ILE A 41 -7.33 13.35 -6.79
N ASN A 42 -8.42 14.11 -6.97
CA ASN A 42 -9.77 13.58 -6.79
C ASN A 42 -10.06 12.43 -7.77
N TRP A 43 -9.67 12.57 -9.04
CA TRP A 43 -9.80 11.50 -10.03
C TRP A 43 -8.94 10.27 -9.70
N LEU A 44 -7.72 10.47 -9.21
CA LEU A 44 -6.82 9.37 -8.82
C LEU A 44 -7.33 8.55 -7.62
N LYS A 45 -8.27 9.10 -6.84
CA LYS A 45 -8.95 8.34 -5.78
C LYS A 45 -10.04 7.41 -6.31
N GLU A 46 -10.61 7.73 -7.47
CA GLU A 46 -11.77 7.03 -8.03
C GLU A 46 -11.42 6.13 -9.23
N ALA A 47 -10.26 6.35 -9.85
CA ALA A 47 -9.87 5.68 -11.09
C ALA A 47 -8.38 5.37 -11.14
N SER A 48 -8.02 4.39 -11.98
CA SER A 48 -6.62 4.02 -12.18
C SER A 48 -5.79 5.15 -12.78
N THR A 49 -4.50 5.22 -12.43
CA THR A 49 -3.58 6.23 -12.97
C THR A 49 -3.60 6.29 -14.49
N GLN A 50 -3.77 5.14 -15.16
CA GLN A 50 -3.86 5.09 -16.63
C GLN A 50 -5.16 5.72 -17.16
N ALA A 51 -6.29 5.49 -16.49
CA ALA A 51 -7.56 6.10 -16.87
C ALA A 51 -7.52 7.62 -16.68
N VAL A 52 -6.99 8.10 -15.55
CA VAL A 52 -6.84 9.54 -15.28
C VAL A 52 -5.87 10.19 -16.27
N SER A 53 -4.74 9.54 -16.56
CA SER A 53 -3.77 10.01 -17.54
C SER A 53 -4.39 10.18 -18.92
N ARG A 54 -5.21 9.22 -19.39
CA ARG A 54 -5.94 9.33 -20.66
C ARG A 54 -7.00 10.43 -20.61
N GLN A 55 -7.78 10.50 -19.53
CA GLN A 55 -8.90 11.44 -19.39
C GLN A 55 -8.44 12.90 -19.33
N LEU A 56 -7.29 13.15 -18.69
CA LEU A 56 -6.76 14.50 -18.46
C LEU A 56 -5.59 14.84 -19.39
N GLU A 57 -5.22 13.93 -20.30
CA GLU A 57 -4.12 14.06 -21.26
C GLU A 57 -2.77 14.41 -20.62
N LEU A 58 -2.49 13.78 -19.48
CA LEU A 58 -1.27 14.04 -18.74
C LEU A 58 -0.29 12.86 -18.91
N GLY A 59 0.99 13.17 -19.11
CA GLY A 59 2.08 12.17 -19.13
C GLY A 59 2.61 11.83 -17.73
N TRP A 60 3.12 10.61 -17.52
CA TRP A 60 3.53 10.06 -16.22
C TRP A 60 4.20 11.04 -15.25
N ASN A 61 5.24 11.77 -15.68
CA ASN A 61 5.99 12.71 -14.85
C ASN A 61 5.12 13.84 -14.26
N ALA A 62 4.07 14.25 -14.99
CA ALA A 62 3.12 15.24 -14.48
C ALA A 62 2.26 14.65 -13.36
N MET A 63 1.73 13.41 -13.52
CA MET A 63 0.96 12.74 -12.45
C MET A 63 1.83 12.51 -11.24
N ASP A 64 3.00 11.93 -11.43
CA ASP A 64 3.91 11.65 -10.32
C ASP A 64 4.24 12.95 -9.57
N GLY A 65 4.63 14.01 -10.28
CA GLY A 65 4.86 15.30 -9.64
C GLY A 65 3.66 15.83 -8.84
N ILE A 66 2.43 15.72 -9.38
CA ILE A 66 1.20 16.12 -8.68
C ILE A 66 0.97 15.25 -7.44
N MET A 67 1.12 13.93 -7.56
CA MET A 67 0.98 12.98 -6.45
C MET A 67 2.01 13.23 -5.36
N GLN A 68 3.29 13.38 -5.70
CA GLN A 68 4.36 13.65 -4.74
C GLN A 68 4.10 14.95 -3.95
N ARG A 69 3.69 16.02 -4.63
CA ARG A 69 3.30 17.27 -3.96
C ARG A 69 2.09 17.09 -3.05
N ALA A 70 1.07 16.37 -3.50
CA ALA A 70 -0.11 16.06 -2.70
C ALA A 70 0.23 15.24 -1.45
N VAL A 71 1.05 14.20 -1.58
CA VAL A 71 1.56 13.37 -0.46
C VAL A 71 2.37 14.23 0.50
N LYS A 72 3.31 15.05 0.00
CA LYS A 72 4.09 15.97 0.84
C LYS A 72 3.20 16.91 1.66
N ARG A 73 2.16 17.50 1.04
CA ARG A 73 1.17 18.33 1.74
C ARG A 73 0.35 17.53 2.75
N GLY A 74 -0.02 16.29 2.41
CA GLY A 74 -0.75 15.38 3.29
C GLY A 74 0.07 15.05 4.53
N MET A 75 1.32 14.62 4.34
CA MET A 75 2.24 14.28 5.42
C MET A 75 2.53 15.47 6.34
N ALA A 76 2.70 16.67 5.80
CA ALA A 76 2.93 17.87 6.59
C ALA A 76 1.72 18.29 7.46
N ARG A 77 0.51 17.91 7.06
CA ARG A 77 -0.75 18.19 7.81
C ARG A 77 -1.21 17.00 8.64
N ARG A 78 -0.54 15.86 8.53
CA ARG A 78 -0.94 14.63 9.20
C ARG A 78 -0.76 14.82 10.69
N ALA A 79 -1.87 14.79 11.43
CA ALA A 79 -1.84 14.73 12.87
C ALA A 79 -1.16 13.44 13.33
N SER A 80 -0.69 13.45 14.58
CA SER A 80 -0.33 12.22 15.25
C SER A 80 -1.50 11.25 15.21
N LEU A 81 -1.22 9.99 14.87
CA LEU A 81 -2.20 8.91 14.90
C LEU A 81 -1.84 7.98 16.05
N ASP A 82 -2.86 7.64 16.84
CA ASP A 82 -2.76 6.73 17.97
C ASP A 82 -3.70 5.54 17.71
N PRO A 83 -3.35 4.66 16.75
CA PRO A 83 -4.22 3.58 16.31
C PRO A 83 -4.31 2.50 17.39
N LYS A 84 -5.53 2.03 17.65
CA LYS A 84 -5.80 0.91 18.57
C LYS A 84 -5.80 -0.43 17.84
N HIS A 85 -6.32 -0.44 16.62
CA HIS A 85 -6.42 -1.59 15.76
C HIS A 85 -5.52 -1.37 14.54
N ILE A 86 -4.46 -2.15 14.42
CA ILE A 86 -3.54 -2.06 13.27
C ILE A 86 -3.65 -3.31 12.39
N GLY A 87 -3.41 -3.14 11.10
CA GLY A 87 -3.28 -4.22 10.13
C GLY A 87 -1.90 -4.18 9.50
N VAL A 88 -1.26 -5.35 9.42
CA VAL A 88 0.04 -5.55 8.78
C VAL A 88 -0.18 -6.46 7.58
N ASP A 89 0.02 -5.92 6.38
CA ASP A 89 -0.18 -6.63 5.13
C ASP A 89 1.06 -6.59 4.23
N GLU A 90 1.15 -7.56 3.33
CA GLU A 90 2.18 -7.67 2.31
C GLU A 90 1.60 -7.38 0.92
N THR A 91 2.12 -6.36 0.25
CA THR A 91 1.74 -6.06 -1.14
C THR A 91 2.94 -6.26 -2.07
N ALA A 92 2.75 -7.05 -3.12
CA ALA A 92 3.75 -7.21 -4.18
C ALA A 92 3.83 -5.93 -5.04
N PHE A 93 5.02 -5.33 -5.14
CA PHE A 93 5.25 -4.09 -5.88
C PHE A 93 5.71 -4.34 -7.33
N ARG A 94 6.35 -5.48 -7.62
CA ARG A 94 6.79 -5.86 -8.98
C ARG A 94 6.83 -7.40 -9.15
N LYS A 95 6.84 -7.87 -10.41
CA LYS A 95 7.16 -9.27 -10.73
C LYS A 95 8.57 -9.62 -10.20
N ARG A 96 8.69 -10.77 -9.50
CA ARG A 96 9.93 -11.38 -8.92
C ARG A 96 10.27 -11.00 -7.47
N HIS A 97 9.31 -11.11 -6.55
CA HIS A 97 9.57 -11.10 -5.09
C HIS A 97 9.96 -9.76 -4.46
N ASP A 98 9.59 -8.64 -5.10
CA ASP A 98 9.67 -7.32 -4.47
C ASP A 98 8.37 -7.07 -3.69
N TYR A 99 8.45 -7.19 -2.38
CA TYR A 99 7.32 -7.02 -1.47
C TYR A 99 7.47 -5.74 -0.66
N VAL A 100 6.34 -5.19 -0.25
CA VAL A 100 6.26 -4.02 0.62
C VAL A 100 5.37 -4.39 1.80
N THR A 101 5.87 -4.15 3.01
CA THR A 101 5.07 -4.26 4.23
C THR A 101 4.30 -2.97 4.41
N VAL A 102 2.98 -3.06 4.54
CA VAL A 102 2.11 -1.93 4.80
C VAL A 102 1.49 -2.10 6.18
N VAL A 103 1.70 -1.11 7.05
CA VAL A 103 0.98 -1.02 8.32
C VAL A 103 -0.10 0.03 8.18
N SER A 104 -1.33 -0.33 8.53
CA SER A 104 -2.50 0.54 8.41
C SER A 104 -3.32 0.55 9.70
N ASP A 105 -3.99 1.66 9.94
CA ASP A 105 -5.05 1.76 10.96
C ASP A 105 -6.31 1.10 10.40
N GLN A 106 -6.82 0.10 11.10
CA GLN A 106 -8.00 -0.67 10.66
C GLN A 106 -9.32 0.09 10.88
N ASP A 107 -9.33 1.09 11.77
CA ASP A 107 -10.52 1.90 12.02
C ASP A 107 -10.70 2.98 10.96
N THR A 108 -9.60 3.60 10.54
CA THR A 108 -9.61 4.74 9.62
C THR A 108 -9.18 4.40 8.19
N GLY A 109 -8.56 3.23 7.99
CA GLY A 109 -7.95 2.82 6.72
C GLY A 109 -6.66 3.58 6.37
N GLN A 110 -6.12 4.36 7.30
CA GLN A 110 -4.93 5.19 7.03
C GLN A 110 -3.65 4.36 7.05
N VAL A 111 -2.81 4.51 6.03
CA VAL A 111 -1.48 3.87 5.98
C VAL A 111 -0.54 4.55 6.97
N LEU A 112 -0.15 3.85 8.03
CA LEU A 112 0.73 4.31 9.11
C LEU A 112 2.21 4.18 8.74
N HIS A 113 2.56 3.11 8.02
CA HIS A 113 3.93 2.82 7.65
C HIS A 113 4.01 1.99 6.37
N VAL A 114 5.07 2.20 5.60
CA VAL A 114 5.40 1.46 4.40
C VAL A 114 6.89 1.13 4.48
N ALA A 115 7.24 -0.15 4.43
CA ALA A 115 8.61 -0.63 4.44
C ALA A 115 8.90 -1.51 3.22
N GLU A 116 10.09 -1.35 2.65
CA GLU A 116 10.59 -2.26 1.63
C GLU A 116 10.87 -3.64 2.22
N ASP A 117 10.50 -4.69 1.50
CA ASP A 117 10.64 -6.09 1.91
C ASP A 117 9.75 -6.48 3.10
N ARG A 118 9.69 -7.78 3.32
CA ARG A 118 8.82 -8.46 4.26
C ARG A 118 9.54 -8.77 5.59
N LYS A 119 10.80 -8.36 5.75
CA LYS A 119 11.64 -8.76 6.88
C LYS A 119 11.06 -8.33 8.24
N LYS A 120 11.15 -9.25 9.21
CA LYS A 120 10.89 -9.04 10.65
C LYS A 120 11.53 -7.75 11.18
N THR A 121 12.73 -7.42 10.71
CA THR A 121 13.51 -6.25 11.13
C THR A 121 12.77 -4.94 10.87
N ASN A 122 12.02 -4.84 9.77
CA ASN A 122 11.38 -3.59 9.37
C ASN A 122 10.16 -3.30 10.24
N LEU A 123 9.31 -4.31 10.46
CA LEU A 123 8.17 -4.18 11.35
C LEU A 123 8.61 -3.91 12.81
N LYS A 124 9.68 -4.58 13.26
CA LYS A 124 10.26 -4.33 14.58
C LYS A 124 10.83 -2.91 14.71
N ALA A 125 11.52 -2.40 13.68
CA ALA A 125 12.01 -1.03 13.65
C ALA A 125 10.85 -0.02 13.71
N TRP A 126 9.73 -0.31 13.04
CA TRP A 126 8.53 0.52 13.14
C TRP A 126 7.95 0.50 14.56
N TYR A 127 7.77 -0.66 15.19
CA TYR A 127 7.31 -0.72 16.59
C TYR A 127 8.25 0.06 17.52
N ALA A 128 9.56 -0.08 17.36
CA ALA A 128 10.55 0.65 18.15
C ALA A 128 10.52 2.18 17.95
N SER A 129 9.97 2.66 16.83
CA SER A 129 9.78 4.10 16.57
C SER A 129 8.56 4.69 17.30
N LEU A 130 7.68 3.84 17.84
CA LEU A 130 6.49 4.26 18.57
C LEU A 130 6.80 4.45 20.06
N SER A 131 6.11 5.41 20.67
CA SER A 131 6.15 5.59 22.14
C SER A 131 5.56 4.36 22.84
N GLY A 132 6.07 4.04 24.04
CA GLY A 132 5.54 2.94 24.86
C GLY A 132 4.04 3.05 25.16
N GLU A 133 3.51 4.26 25.30
CA GLU A 133 2.07 4.51 25.48
C GLU A 133 1.24 3.99 24.30
N ARG A 134 1.67 4.26 23.07
CA ARG A 134 1.02 3.73 21.85
C ARG A 134 1.08 2.23 21.78
N ILE A 135 2.23 1.64 22.07
CA ILE A 135 2.40 0.18 22.06
C ILE A 135 1.48 -0.47 23.10
N ALA A 136 1.36 0.13 24.28
CA ALA A 136 0.46 -0.34 25.33
C ALA A 136 -1.02 -0.19 24.94
N ALA A 137 -1.38 0.91 24.25
CA ALA A 137 -2.74 1.22 23.81
C ALA A 137 -3.23 0.37 22.64
N MET A 138 -2.36 -0.36 21.94
CA MET A 138 -2.77 -1.28 20.88
C MET A 138 -3.62 -2.42 21.46
N GLU A 139 -4.81 -2.59 20.88
CA GLU A 139 -5.80 -3.60 21.27
C GLU A 139 -5.77 -4.80 20.32
N SER A 140 -5.48 -4.59 19.03
CA SER A 140 -5.33 -5.70 18.08
C SER A 140 -4.33 -5.42 16.96
N VAL A 141 -3.73 -6.51 16.46
CA VAL A 141 -2.85 -6.52 15.30
C VAL A 141 -3.35 -7.59 14.32
N SER A 142 -4.02 -7.15 13.26
CA SER A 142 -4.43 -8.04 12.17
C SER A 142 -3.27 -8.29 11.23
N MET A 143 -2.98 -9.55 10.89
CA MET A 143 -1.87 -9.90 9.99
C MET A 143 -2.09 -11.24 9.29
N ASP A 144 -1.29 -11.52 8.26
CA ASP A 144 -1.16 -12.87 7.70
C ASP A 144 -0.41 -13.81 8.68
N MET A 145 -0.56 -15.12 8.51
CA MET A 145 0.05 -16.19 9.33
C MET A 145 1.56 -16.35 9.10
N TRP A 146 2.24 -15.29 8.68
CA TRP A 146 3.64 -15.36 8.31
C TRP A 146 4.56 -15.19 9.54
N PRO A 147 5.47 -16.15 9.82
CA PRO A 147 6.24 -16.16 11.06
C PRO A 147 7.07 -14.90 11.33
N ALA A 148 7.48 -14.17 10.29
CA ALA A 148 8.25 -12.94 10.47
C ALA A 148 7.44 -11.85 11.20
N PHE A 149 6.17 -11.66 10.82
CA PHE A 149 5.28 -10.66 11.43
C PHE A 149 4.81 -11.08 12.81
N ILE A 150 4.47 -12.35 12.98
CA ILE A 150 4.10 -12.94 14.27
C ILE A 150 5.23 -12.70 15.26
N ASN A 151 6.46 -13.12 14.92
CA ASN A 151 7.61 -12.98 15.82
C ASN A 151 8.00 -11.51 16.07
N ALA A 152 7.90 -10.63 15.08
CA ALA A 152 8.13 -9.20 15.30
C ALA A 152 7.13 -8.61 16.31
N THR A 153 5.87 -9.02 16.24
CA THR A 153 4.79 -8.52 17.10
C THR A 153 4.89 -9.10 18.50
N LEU A 154 5.11 -10.42 18.64
CA LEU A 154 5.35 -11.08 19.92
C LEU A 154 6.51 -10.46 20.71
N GLU A 155 7.58 -10.07 20.01
CA GLU A 155 8.75 -9.46 20.65
C GLU A 155 8.61 -7.98 20.99
N SER A 156 7.61 -7.28 20.42
CA SER A 156 7.53 -5.82 20.50
C SER A 156 6.29 -5.31 21.25
N ILE A 157 5.20 -6.10 21.28
CA ILE A 157 3.93 -5.69 21.90
C ILE A 157 3.67 -6.51 23.16
N PRO A 158 3.46 -5.87 24.33
CA PRO A 158 3.02 -6.56 25.55
C PRO A 158 1.68 -7.26 25.35
N GLY A 159 1.60 -8.54 25.74
CA GLY A 159 0.39 -9.36 25.58
C GLY A 159 0.03 -9.64 24.13
N ALA A 160 0.99 -9.60 23.20
CA ALA A 160 0.75 -9.81 21.77
C ALA A 160 -0.03 -11.09 21.44
N GLU A 161 0.12 -12.16 22.21
CA GLU A 161 -0.59 -13.44 22.00
C GLU A 161 -2.11 -13.27 21.97
N GLU A 162 -2.65 -12.37 22.80
CA GLU A 162 -4.09 -12.08 22.87
C GLU A 162 -4.54 -11.03 21.85
N LYS A 163 -3.59 -10.27 21.29
CA LYS A 163 -3.84 -9.14 20.40
C LYS A 163 -3.71 -9.50 18.92
N ILE A 164 -2.96 -10.54 18.58
CA ILE A 164 -2.76 -10.98 17.20
C ILE A 164 -4.05 -11.62 16.67
N ALA A 165 -4.56 -11.10 15.55
CA ALA A 165 -5.69 -11.64 14.84
C ALA A 165 -5.27 -12.02 13.41
N PHE A 166 -5.51 -13.27 12.99
CA PHE A 166 -5.24 -13.66 11.62
C PHE A 166 -6.35 -13.20 10.68
N ASP A 167 -5.95 -12.61 9.55
CA ASP A 167 -6.90 -12.15 8.55
C ASP A 167 -7.71 -13.32 7.96
N LYS A 168 -9.04 -13.13 7.90
CA LYS A 168 -10.00 -14.16 7.49
C LYS A 168 -9.80 -14.65 6.06
N PHE A 169 -9.34 -13.78 5.15
CA PHE A 169 -9.14 -14.16 3.75
C PHE A 169 -7.95 -15.12 3.64
N HIS A 170 -6.87 -14.84 4.35
CA HIS A 170 -5.70 -15.72 4.39
C HIS A 170 -6.02 -17.07 5.04
N VAL A 171 -6.77 -17.07 6.14
CA VAL A 171 -7.22 -18.31 6.79
C VAL A 171 -8.10 -19.15 5.84
N ALA A 172 -9.10 -18.54 5.19
CA ALA A 172 -9.97 -19.24 4.25
C ALA A 172 -9.20 -19.77 3.03
N LYS A 173 -8.28 -18.97 2.48
CA LYS A 173 -7.41 -19.37 1.38
C LYS A 173 -6.53 -20.56 1.75
N TYR A 174 -5.89 -20.53 2.91
CA TYR A 174 -5.04 -21.61 3.40
C TYR A 174 -5.83 -22.92 3.53
N LEU A 175 -7.03 -22.87 4.11
CA LEU A 175 -7.91 -24.03 4.21
C LEU A 175 -8.32 -24.55 2.81
N GLY A 176 -8.68 -23.65 1.90
CA GLY A 176 -9.03 -24.00 0.52
C GLY A 176 -7.88 -24.68 -0.23
N GLU A 177 -6.66 -24.19 -0.08
CA GLU A 177 -5.45 -24.78 -0.68
C GLU A 177 -5.15 -26.18 -0.11
N ALA A 178 -5.33 -26.37 1.20
CA ALA A 178 -5.16 -27.67 1.84
C ALA A 178 -6.18 -28.70 1.32
N VAL A 179 -7.46 -28.31 1.21
CA VAL A 179 -8.51 -29.17 0.64
C VAL A 179 -8.22 -29.48 -0.83
N ASP A 180 -7.81 -28.49 -1.62
CA ASP A 180 -7.47 -28.71 -3.03
C ASP A 180 -6.26 -29.63 -3.20
N LYS A 181 -5.28 -29.58 -2.30
CA LYS A 181 -4.14 -30.48 -2.31
C LYS A 181 -4.59 -31.94 -2.13
N VAL A 182 -5.41 -32.22 -1.10
CA VAL A 182 -5.95 -33.57 -0.86
C VAL A 182 -6.78 -34.02 -2.06
N ARG A 183 -7.66 -33.16 -2.58
CA ARG A 183 -8.45 -33.44 -3.79
C ARG A 183 -7.57 -33.84 -4.98
N ARG A 184 -6.45 -33.14 -5.20
CA ARG A 184 -5.49 -33.45 -6.27
C ARG A 184 -4.76 -34.77 -6.04
N GLU A 185 -4.43 -35.12 -4.81
CA GLU A 185 -3.79 -36.38 -4.43
C GLU A 185 -4.74 -37.56 -4.67
N GLU A 186 -5.98 -37.47 -4.16
CA GLU A 186 -7.02 -38.49 -4.38
C GLU A 186 -7.34 -38.67 -5.86
N HIS A 187 -7.50 -37.58 -6.62
CA HIS A 187 -7.75 -37.66 -8.05
C HIS A 187 -6.62 -38.37 -8.81
N LYS A 188 -5.35 -38.14 -8.44
CA LYS A 188 -4.22 -38.84 -9.04
C LYS A 188 -4.24 -40.33 -8.71
N ALA A 189 -4.54 -40.69 -7.45
CA ALA A 189 -4.62 -42.09 -7.03
C ALA A 189 -5.74 -42.83 -7.79
N LEU A 190 -6.91 -42.21 -7.94
CA LEU A 190 -8.03 -42.77 -8.72
C LEU A 190 -7.68 -42.96 -10.20
N MET A 191 -6.99 -42.00 -10.82
CA MET A 191 -6.56 -42.11 -12.22
C MET A 191 -5.47 -43.18 -12.42
N ALA A 192 -4.58 -43.37 -11.45
CA ALA A 192 -3.56 -44.42 -11.49
C ALA A 192 -4.12 -45.83 -11.24
N GLY A 193 -5.23 -45.94 -10.49
CA GLY A 193 -5.94 -47.18 -10.20
C GLY A 193 -6.97 -47.59 -11.26
N GLN A 194 -7.24 -46.76 -12.27
CA GLN A 194 -8.10 -47.16 -13.40
C GLN A 194 -7.33 -48.16 -14.28
N PRO A 195 -7.84 -49.39 -14.48
CA PRO A 195 -7.26 -50.28 -15.48
C PRO A 195 -7.34 -49.60 -16.84
N ASN A 196 -6.24 -49.68 -17.59
CA ASN A 196 -6.15 -49.22 -18.96
C ASN A 196 -7.19 -49.99 -19.79
N ASN A 197 -8.40 -49.43 -19.95
CA ASN A 197 -9.51 -50.08 -20.64
C ASN A 197 -9.32 -49.94 -22.15
N ASN A 198 -8.18 -50.42 -22.65
CA ASN A 198 -7.81 -50.45 -24.06
C ASN A 198 -7.98 -51.86 -24.64
N LEU A 199 -8.95 -52.61 -24.13
CA LEU A 199 -9.29 -53.94 -24.61
C LEU A 199 -10.65 -53.95 -25.31
N LEU A 200 -10.57 -54.21 -26.61
CA LEU A 200 -11.55 -54.89 -27.45
C LEU A 200 -12.69 -54.03 -28.04
N ILE A 201 -12.39 -53.38 -29.16
CA ILE A 201 -13.35 -53.36 -30.28
C ILE A 201 -12.71 -54.13 -31.44
N HIS A 202 -12.78 -55.46 -31.35
CA HIS A 202 -12.78 -56.31 -32.54
C HIS A 202 -14.24 -56.56 -32.91
N ARG A 203 -14.68 -55.99 -34.04
CA ARG A 203 -15.45 -56.65 -35.10
C ARG A 203 -15.67 -55.68 -36.25
#